data_AF-A0A0C9XW45-F1
#
_entry.id   AF-A0A0C9XW45-F1
#
_cell.length_a   1.000
_cell.length_b   1.000
_cell.length_c   1.000
_cell.angle_alpha   90.00
_cell.angle_beta   90.00
_cell.angle_gamma   90.00
#
_symmetry.space_group_name_H-M   'P 1'
#
loop_
_entity.id
_entity.type
_entity.pdbx_description
1 polymer ?
#
loop_
_entity_poly.entity_id
_entity_poly.type
_entity_poly.pdbx_seq_one_letter_code
_entity_poly.pdbx_strand_id
1 'polypeptide(L)'
;MNLETRPQGDMHDTLRPPETFSFDEVPVRWHPKITVYRLVVLLTTICLGVGKAITSARGAVVVPITLEWVSGVAVFVLLYGIGLYDEDHRQHMKWLFNQDLAPYLWLVSYRTDEVALPAGFHFSRHPPITGYRIAITASVPLFGLAKAMFGYLGYSLAANTFDWVFGVIVTTALYCIGLYENNSLDLFPMFFTTDHGPSLRRAFFTIPMYSLGISLSLGVIYAATQTLNYQWNHQDKFRYLVPDPNAEVPFLDSAHDVSVNLMIAEVLMFDVALGPFGLYYTFSFMKKAVFPKGLRQAIRRVLNIKRADELTTFLFFALFLFFFGHAMRGSLIL
;
A
#
# COMPACT_ATOMS: atom_id res chain seq x y z
N MET A 1 -54.05 29.99 -22.52
CA MET A 1 -54.55 28.92 -23.42
C MET A 1 -54.22 29.37 -24.83
N ASN A 2 -53.03 29.02 -25.32
CA ASN A 2 -52.57 29.35 -26.68
C ASN A 2 -52.16 28.04 -27.34
N LEU A 3 -52.87 27.70 -28.41
CA LEU A 3 -52.64 26.57 -29.30
C LEU A 3 -51.51 26.96 -30.25
N GLU A 4 -50.33 26.42 -30.01
CA GLU A 4 -49.18 26.60 -30.89
C GLU A 4 -49.10 25.41 -31.84
N THR A 5 -49.52 25.64 -33.08
CA THR A 5 -49.50 24.70 -34.20
C THR A 5 -48.06 24.45 -34.64
N ARG A 6 -47.53 23.25 -34.36
CA ARG A 6 -46.25 22.79 -34.89
C ARG A 6 -46.39 22.44 -36.39
N PRO A 7 -45.45 22.89 -37.24
CA PRO A 7 -45.45 22.55 -38.65
C PRO A 7 -45.01 21.10 -38.84
N GLN A 8 -45.79 20.42 -39.67
CA GLN A 8 -45.59 19.07 -40.17
C GLN A 8 -44.43 19.11 -41.16
N GLY A 9 -43.22 18.85 -40.66
CA GLY A 9 -41.99 18.77 -41.43
C GLY A 9 -41.88 17.43 -42.15
N ASP A 10 -41.61 17.53 -43.45
CA ASP A 10 -41.49 16.47 -44.46
C ASP A 10 -40.84 15.16 -43.99
N MET A 11 -41.60 14.09 -44.21
CA MET A 11 -41.19 12.70 -44.19
C MET A 11 -40.46 12.38 -45.51
N HIS A 12 -39.35 13.06 -45.77
CA HIS A 12 -38.40 12.61 -46.78
C HIS A 12 -37.48 11.57 -46.14
N ASP A 13 -38.01 10.36 -46.04
CA ASP A 13 -37.25 9.12 -45.89
C ASP A 13 -36.35 8.96 -47.12
N THR A 14 -35.23 9.67 -47.12
CA THR A 14 -34.05 9.29 -47.89
C THR A 14 -33.67 7.88 -47.43
N LEU A 15 -34.11 6.89 -48.20
CA LEU A 15 -33.55 5.55 -48.33
C LEU A 15 -32.03 5.67 -48.45
N ARG A 16 -31.34 5.78 -47.31
CA ARG A 16 -29.92 5.44 -47.24
C ARG A 16 -29.87 3.94 -47.45
N PRO A 17 -29.18 3.45 -48.49
CA PRO A 17 -28.93 2.02 -48.61
C PRO A 17 -28.32 1.55 -47.29
N PRO A 18 -28.68 0.35 -46.79
CA PRO A 18 -28.05 -0.19 -45.60
C PRO A 18 -26.55 -0.18 -45.87
N GLU A 19 -25.82 0.66 -45.13
CA GLU A 19 -24.37 0.66 -45.12
C GLU A 19 -23.99 -0.78 -44.78
N THR A 20 -23.55 -1.50 -45.81
CA THR A 20 -23.00 -2.83 -45.69
C THR A 20 -21.70 -2.62 -44.95
N PHE A 21 -21.79 -2.64 -43.61
CA PHE A 21 -20.67 -2.69 -42.68
C PHE A 21 -19.88 -3.97 -42.97
N SER A 22 -19.11 -3.91 -44.06
CA SER A 22 -18.08 -4.85 -44.45
C SER A 22 -16.75 -4.28 -44.00
N PHE A 23 -16.66 -4.04 -42.69
CA PHE A 23 -15.35 -3.91 -42.07
C PHE A 23 -15.05 -5.27 -41.47
N ASP A 24 -14.19 -6.02 -42.14
CA ASP A 24 -13.19 -6.86 -41.48
C ASP A 24 -12.38 -5.93 -40.55
N GLU A 25 -12.99 -5.50 -39.45
CA GLU A 25 -12.33 -4.84 -38.34
C GLU A 25 -11.42 -5.90 -37.74
N VAL A 26 -10.20 -5.97 -38.27
CA VAL A 26 -9.13 -6.76 -37.69
C VAL A 26 -9.09 -6.36 -36.21
N PRO A 27 -9.34 -7.31 -35.29
CA PRO A 27 -9.48 -6.98 -33.87
C PRO A 27 -8.25 -6.20 -33.44
N VAL A 28 -8.47 -4.95 -33.02
CA VAL A 28 -7.39 -4.08 -32.54
C VAL A 28 -6.77 -4.79 -31.35
N ARG A 29 -5.46 -5.02 -31.43
CA ARG A 29 -4.71 -5.72 -30.41
C ARG A 29 -4.28 -4.71 -29.35
N TRP A 30 -4.95 -4.70 -28.19
CA TRP A 30 -4.54 -3.87 -27.07
C TRP A 30 -3.38 -4.52 -26.37
N HIS A 31 -2.34 -3.76 -26.10
CA HIS A 31 -1.32 -4.12 -25.15
C HIS A 31 -1.13 -2.92 -24.21
N PRO A 32 -0.78 -3.18 -22.93
CA PRO A 32 -0.35 -2.10 -22.07
C PRO A 32 0.87 -1.44 -22.71
N LYS A 33 0.69 -0.20 -23.18
CA LYS A 33 1.77 0.55 -23.84
C LYS A 33 2.87 0.82 -22.82
N ILE A 34 4.05 0.27 -23.06
CA ILE A 34 5.26 0.63 -22.31
C ILE A 34 5.89 1.77 -23.08
N THR A 35 5.46 2.99 -22.73
CA THR A 35 5.93 4.19 -23.40
C THR A 35 7.36 4.51 -22.95
N VAL A 36 8.09 5.31 -23.74
CA VAL A 36 9.44 5.76 -23.37
C VAL A 36 9.43 6.47 -22.02
N TYR A 37 8.43 7.33 -21.76
CA TYR A 37 8.25 7.99 -20.46
C TYR A 37 8.18 6.98 -19.31
N ARG A 38 7.31 5.97 -19.44
CA ARG A 38 7.10 4.93 -18.41
C ARG A 38 8.37 4.14 -18.15
N LEU A 39 9.12 3.82 -19.21
CA LEU A 39 10.41 3.16 -19.09
C LEU A 39 11.43 4.04 -18.35
N VAL A 40 11.49 5.35 -18.65
CA VAL A 40 12.38 6.29 -17.95
C VAL A 40 12.04 6.37 -16.46
N VAL A 41 10.75 6.44 -16.09
CA VAL A 41 10.31 6.42 -14.69
C VAL A 41 10.77 5.14 -13.98
N LEU A 42 10.60 3.99 -14.63
CA LEU A 42 11.05 2.70 -14.07
C LEU A 42 12.57 2.63 -13.92
N LEU A 43 13.31 2.96 -14.98
CA LEU A 43 14.77 2.92 -14.99
C LEU A 43 15.37 3.87 -13.96
N THR A 44 14.86 5.10 -13.86
CA THR A 44 15.33 6.06 -12.85
C THR A 44 15.09 5.55 -11.43
N THR A 45 13.91 4.98 -11.16
CA THR A 45 13.59 4.36 -9.86
C THR A 45 14.57 3.23 -9.52
N ILE A 46 14.82 2.33 -10.48
CA ILE A 46 15.75 1.20 -10.29
C ILE A 46 17.19 1.71 -10.08
N CYS A 47 17.69 2.60 -10.94
CA CYS A 47 19.04 3.12 -10.86
C CYS A 47 19.31 3.86 -9.54
N LEU A 48 18.37 4.71 -9.11
CA LEU A 48 18.51 5.47 -7.86
C LEU A 48 18.44 4.56 -6.63
N GLY A 49 17.52 3.59 -6.64
CA GLY A 49 17.43 2.60 -5.57
C GLY A 49 18.69 1.73 -5.48
N VAL A 50 19.19 1.20 -6.60
CA VAL A 50 20.44 0.41 -6.64
C VAL A 50 21.64 1.26 -6.21
N GLY A 51 21.76 2.50 -6.69
CA GLY A 51 22.83 3.41 -6.28
C GLY A 51 22.83 3.67 -4.78
N LYS A 52 21.64 3.83 -4.19
CA LYS A 52 21.46 3.96 -2.74
C LYS A 52 21.88 2.69 -1.99
N ALA A 53 21.47 1.51 -2.47
CA ALA A 53 21.85 0.25 -1.83
C ALA A 53 23.37 0.04 -1.83
N ILE A 54 24.04 0.31 -2.96
CA ILE A 54 25.50 0.19 -3.09
C ILE A 54 26.22 1.17 -2.15
N THR A 55 25.79 2.43 -2.12
CA THR A 55 26.43 3.46 -1.27
C THR A 55 26.20 3.20 0.21
N SER A 56 25.02 2.72 0.58
CA SER A 56 24.72 2.29 1.95
C SER A 56 25.56 1.07 2.36
N ALA A 57 25.71 0.07 1.49
CA ALA A 57 26.54 -1.11 1.75
C ALA A 57 28.03 -0.78 1.96
N ARG A 58 28.50 0.35 1.42
CA ARG A 58 29.87 0.87 1.65
C ARG A 58 30.02 1.67 2.95
N GLY A 59 28.98 1.75 3.78
CA GLY A 59 29.00 2.50 5.03
C GLY A 59 28.97 4.02 4.86
N ALA A 60 28.71 4.54 3.65
CA ALA A 60 28.54 5.97 3.44
C ALA A 60 27.17 6.40 4.01
N VAL A 61 27.16 7.37 4.93
CA VAL A 61 25.91 7.87 5.54
C VAL A 61 25.34 9.05 4.77
N VAL A 62 26.18 10.01 4.37
CA VAL A 62 25.74 11.25 3.72
C VAL A 62 25.21 10.99 2.31
N VAL A 63 25.91 10.18 1.53
CA VAL A 63 25.57 9.92 0.11
C VAL A 63 24.17 9.32 -0.06
N PRO A 64 23.77 8.21 0.61
CA PRO A 64 22.42 7.67 0.44
C PRO A 64 21.33 8.65 0.89
N ILE A 65 21.57 9.46 1.93
CA ILE A 65 20.64 10.51 2.35
C ILE A 65 20.50 11.57 1.24
N THR A 66 21.60 12.03 0.64
CA THR A 66 21.53 12.98 -0.47
C THR A 66 20.80 12.39 -1.69
N LEU A 67 21.00 11.10 -1.99
CA LEU A 67 20.28 10.40 -3.05
C LEU A 67 18.78 10.33 -2.76
N GLU A 68 18.36 10.11 -1.52
CA GLU A 68 16.94 10.17 -1.13
C GLU A 68 16.34 11.54 -1.42
N TRP A 69 17.00 12.62 -1.00
CA TRP A 69 16.48 13.98 -1.22
C TRP A 69 16.42 14.35 -2.70
N VAL A 70 17.49 14.09 -3.45
CA VAL A 70 17.55 14.42 -4.87
C VAL A 70 16.54 13.58 -5.66
N SER A 71 16.44 12.28 -5.38
CA SER A 71 15.47 11.41 -6.06
C SER A 71 14.02 11.74 -5.69
N GLY A 72 13.75 11.93 -4.40
CA GLY A 72 12.40 12.15 -3.88
C GLY A 72 11.82 13.51 -4.25
N VAL A 73 12.65 14.56 -4.37
CA VAL A 73 12.16 15.91 -4.70
C VAL A 73 12.45 16.27 -6.15
N ALA A 74 13.73 16.34 -6.53
CA ALA A 74 14.09 16.88 -7.84
C ALA A 74 13.67 15.96 -8.99
N VAL A 75 14.00 14.67 -8.90
CA VAL A 75 13.65 13.69 -9.95
C VAL A 75 12.14 13.48 -9.99
N PHE A 76 11.48 13.34 -8.84
CA PHE A 76 10.02 13.19 -8.79
C PHE A 76 9.28 14.38 -9.39
N VAL A 77 9.63 15.62 -9.01
CA VAL A 77 8.99 16.84 -9.56
C VAL A 77 9.23 16.96 -11.05
N LEU A 78 10.44 16.64 -11.54
CA LEU A 78 10.75 16.65 -12.96
C LEU A 78 9.91 15.62 -13.73
N LEU A 79 9.85 14.37 -13.24
CA LEU A 79 9.06 13.32 -13.88
C LEU A 79 7.56 13.64 -13.83
N TYR A 80 7.07 14.15 -12.70
CA TYR A 80 5.69 14.61 -12.57
C TYR A 80 5.36 15.73 -13.56
N GLY A 81 6.23 16.74 -13.67
CA GLY A 81 6.08 17.83 -14.62
C GLY A 81 6.05 17.34 -16.07
N ILE A 82 6.92 16.38 -16.42
CA ILE A 82 6.87 15.71 -17.73
C ILE A 82 5.53 14.98 -17.90
N GLY A 83 5.08 14.24 -16.88
CA GLY A 83 3.82 13.51 -16.91
C GLY A 83 2.58 14.39 -17.13
N LEU A 84 2.59 15.65 -16.68
CA LEU A 84 1.50 16.60 -16.96
C LEU A 84 1.36 16.91 -18.46
N TYR A 85 2.44 16.79 -19.24
CA TYR A 85 2.38 16.96 -20.70
C TYR A 85 1.69 15.79 -21.42
N ASP A 86 1.43 14.66 -20.73
CA ASP A 86 0.67 13.53 -21.31
C ASP A 86 -0.81 13.91 -21.55
N GLU A 87 -1.36 14.77 -20.70
CA GLU A 87 -2.75 15.23 -20.81
C GLU A 87 -2.93 16.31 -21.89
N ASP A 88 -1.86 17.03 -22.19
CA ASP A 88 -1.91 18.20 -23.07
C ASP A 88 -1.88 17.78 -24.55
N HIS A 89 -2.94 18.09 -25.28
CA HIS A 89 -3.11 17.64 -26.68
C HIS A 89 -2.11 18.29 -27.66
N ARG A 90 -1.26 19.21 -27.19
CA ARG A 90 -0.19 19.84 -27.97
C ARG A 90 0.99 18.88 -28.13
N GLN A 91 0.92 18.18 -29.25
CA GLN A 91 1.73 17.07 -29.78
C GLN A 91 3.28 17.16 -29.76
N HIS A 92 3.91 18.12 -29.08
CA HIS A 92 5.36 18.36 -29.18
C HIS A 92 6.24 17.21 -28.65
N MET A 93 5.74 16.36 -27.74
CA MET A 93 6.46 15.19 -27.23
C MET A 93 5.72 13.86 -27.50
N LYS A 94 5.05 13.75 -28.65
CA LYS A 94 4.36 12.51 -29.04
C LYS A 94 5.25 11.27 -28.99
N TRP A 95 6.54 11.39 -29.32
CA TRP A 95 7.43 10.22 -29.28
C TRP A 95 7.54 9.65 -27.86
N LEU A 96 7.55 10.51 -26.83
CA LEU A 96 7.81 10.10 -25.47
C LEU A 96 6.63 9.29 -24.88
N PHE A 97 5.41 9.66 -25.25
CA PHE A 97 4.17 9.08 -24.73
C PHE A 97 3.51 8.07 -25.68
N ASN A 98 3.65 8.20 -27.00
CA ASN A 98 2.97 7.30 -27.94
C ASN A 98 3.84 6.18 -28.48
N GLN A 99 5.17 6.32 -28.42
CA GLN A 99 6.05 5.26 -28.89
C GLN A 99 6.00 4.08 -27.93
N ASP A 100 5.42 2.99 -28.40
CA ASP A 100 5.35 1.76 -27.64
C ASP A 100 6.65 0.96 -27.78
N LEU A 101 7.27 0.69 -26.65
CA LEU A 101 8.49 -0.12 -26.54
C LEU A 101 8.19 -1.57 -26.18
N ALA A 102 6.93 -1.93 -25.94
CA ALA A 102 6.57 -3.30 -25.58
C ALA A 102 7.09 -4.36 -26.57
N PRO A 103 7.12 -4.16 -27.91
CA PRO A 103 7.63 -5.16 -28.85
C PRO A 103 9.11 -5.51 -28.64
N TYR A 104 9.90 -4.57 -28.12
CA TYR A 104 11.34 -4.77 -27.90
C TYR A 104 11.63 -5.39 -26.52
N LEU A 105 10.79 -5.10 -25.53
CA LEU A 105 10.98 -5.54 -24.15
C LEU A 105 10.40 -6.93 -23.89
N TRP A 106 9.33 -7.30 -24.59
CA TRP A 106 8.66 -8.58 -24.38
C TRP A 106 9.29 -9.68 -25.23
N LEU A 107 10.26 -10.39 -24.63
CA LEU A 107 10.89 -11.58 -25.22
C LEU A 107 9.92 -12.77 -25.34
N VAL A 108 8.76 -12.72 -24.68
CA VAL A 108 7.72 -13.75 -24.72
C VAL A 108 6.53 -13.21 -25.50
N SER A 109 6.19 -13.88 -26.60
CA SER A 109 5.04 -13.56 -27.46
C SER A 109 3.73 -13.63 -26.67
N TYR A 110 3.28 -12.50 -26.15
CA TYR A 110 2.04 -12.36 -25.40
C TYR A 110 0.87 -12.08 -26.35
N ARG A 111 -0.23 -12.83 -26.20
CA ARG A 111 -1.44 -12.71 -27.02
C ARG A 111 -2.48 -11.92 -26.24
N THR A 112 -2.92 -10.80 -26.79
CA THR A 112 -3.94 -9.94 -26.19
C THR A 112 -5.04 -9.69 -27.19
N ASP A 113 -6.23 -10.20 -26.88
CA ASP A 113 -7.44 -9.95 -27.64
C ASP A 113 -8.24 -8.88 -26.86
N GLU A 114 -8.62 -7.79 -27.53
CA GLU A 114 -9.49 -6.76 -26.93
C GLU A 114 -10.91 -7.30 -26.78
N VAL A 115 -11.45 -7.21 -25.57
CA VAL A 115 -12.90 -7.31 -25.36
C VAL A 115 -13.38 -5.89 -25.20
N ALA A 116 -14.16 -5.38 -26.16
CA ALA A 116 -14.79 -4.08 -26.04
C ALA A 116 -15.57 -4.04 -24.71
N LEU A 117 -15.13 -3.19 -23.78
CA LEU A 117 -15.82 -3.03 -22.50
C LEU A 117 -17.26 -2.57 -22.80
N PRO A 118 -18.28 -3.19 -22.18
CA PRO A 118 -19.66 -2.80 -22.40
C PRO A 118 -19.83 -1.32 -22.09
N ALA A 119 -20.43 -0.58 -23.02
CA ALA A 119 -20.56 0.90 -23.03
C ALA A 119 -21.28 1.52 -21.80
N GLY A 120 -21.64 0.73 -20.78
CA GLY A 120 -22.31 1.16 -19.57
C GLY A 120 -21.41 1.53 -18.38
N PHE A 121 -20.08 1.38 -18.46
CA PHE A 121 -19.19 1.55 -17.29
C PHE A 121 -18.87 3.01 -16.90
N HIS A 122 -19.41 4.02 -17.60
CA HIS A 122 -18.92 5.40 -17.55
C HIS A 122 -19.65 6.40 -16.63
N PHE A 123 -20.59 6.01 -15.77
CA PHE A 123 -21.44 7.00 -15.06
C PHE A 123 -21.29 7.11 -13.54
N SER A 124 -20.32 6.47 -12.90
CA SER A 124 -20.08 6.76 -11.48
C SER A 124 -19.28 8.05 -11.32
N ARG A 125 -19.84 9.03 -10.60
CA ARG A 125 -19.24 10.36 -10.34
C ARG A 125 -17.93 10.30 -9.52
N HIS A 126 -17.57 9.12 -9.03
CA HIS A 126 -16.36 8.87 -8.26
C HIS A 126 -15.56 7.73 -8.89
N PRO A 127 -14.22 7.85 -8.97
CA PRO A 127 -13.38 6.76 -9.43
C PRO A 127 -13.57 5.54 -8.52
N PRO A 128 -13.78 4.33 -9.08
CA PRO A 128 -14.02 3.13 -8.28
C PRO A 128 -12.80 2.81 -7.40
N ILE A 129 -13.04 2.35 -6.17
CA ILE A 129 -11.95 1.95 -5.27
C ILE A 129 -11.65 0.48 -5.54
N THR A 130 -10.79 0.26 -6.53
CA THR A 130 -10.38 -1.07 -6.99
C THR A 130 -9.43 -1.73 -5.98
N GLY A 131 -9.37 -3.07 -5.98
CA GLY A 131 -8.46 -3.82 -5.11
C GLY A 131 -6.98 -3.44 -5.31
N TYR A 132 -6.60 -3.08 -6.53
CA TYR A 132 -5.26 -2.55 -6.85
C TYR A 132 -4.95 -1.26 -6.11
N ARG A 133 -5.86 -0.28 -6.16
CA ARG A 133 -5.70 1.01 -5.47
C ARG A 133 -5.59 0.83 -3.97
N ILE A 134 -6.34 -0.13 -3.41
CA ILE A 134 -6.24 -0.53 -2.01
C ILE A 134 -4.86 -1.12 -1.72
N ALA A 135 -4.38 -2.04 -2.54
CA ALA A 135 -3.07 -2.68 -2.34
C ALA A 135 -1.94 -1.65 -2.38
N ILE A 136 -1.93 -0.73 -3.34
CA ILE A 136 -0.95 0.37 -3.40
C ILE A 136 -1.04 1.23 -2.14
N THR A 137 -2.24 1.70 -1.80
CA THR A 137 -2.44 2.61 -0.67
C THR A 137 -2.07 1.95 0.64
N ALA A 138 -2.38 0.66 0.82
CA ALA A 138 -2.00 -0.12 1.99
C ALA A 138 -0.49 -0.40 2.03
N SER A 139 0.16 -0.56 0.88
CA SER A 139 1.59 -0.86 0.84
C SER A 139 2.45 0.24 1.50
N VAL A 140 2.10 1.51 1.27
CA VAL A 140 2.82 2.69 1.80
C VAL A 140 2.94 2.68 3.34
N PRO A 141 1.85 2.65 4.13
CA PRO A 141 1.95 2.64 5.59
C PRO A 141 2.57 1.35 6.11
N LEU A 142 2.32 0.19 5.49
CA LEU A 142 2.93 -1.07 5.95
C LEU A 142 4.45 -1.03 5.81
N PHE A 143 4.96 -0.44 4.71
CA PHE A 143 6.40 -0.31 4.50
C PHE A 143 7.01 0.77 5.39
N GLY A 144 6.31 1.90 5.55
CA GLY A 144 6.73 2.95 6.48
C GLY A 144 6.85 2.44 7.91
N LEU A 145 5.86 1.69 8.39
CA LEU A 145 5.86 1.08 9.73
C LEU A 145 6.97 0.03 9.89
N ALA A 146 7.14 -0.86 8.92
CA ALA A 146 8.19 -1.87 8.97
C ALA A 146 9.59 -1.21 9.00
N LYS A 147 9.82 -0.18 8.17
CA LYS A 147 11.06 0.60 8.16
C LYS A 147 11.29 1.30 9.51
N ALA A 148 10.26 1.96 10.04
CA ALA A 148 10.35 2.63 11.34
C ALA A 148 10.70 1.64 12.46
N MET A 149 10.03 0.48 12.49
CA MET A 149 10.31 -0.58 13.46
C MET A 149 11.77 -1.04 13.42
N PHE A 150 12.32 -1.32 12.22
CA PHE A 150 13.74 -1.68 12.09
C PHE A 150 14.68 -0.55 12.50
N GLY A 151 14.32 0.70 12.22
CA GLY A 151 15.05 1.87 12.66
C GLY A 151 15.10 1.99 14.19
N TYR A 152 13.94 1.87 14.86
CA TYR A 152 13.84 1.95 16.33
C TYR A 152 14.58 0.83 17.05
N LEU A 153 14.63 -0.36 16.46
CA LEU A 153 15.37 -1.50 17.01
C LEU A 153 16.89 -1.42 16.75
N GLY A 154 17.39 -0.36 16.11
CA GLY A 154 18.81 -0.18 15.81
C GLY A 154 19.32 -0.99 14.60
N TYR A 155 18.43 -1.68 13.87
CA TYR A 155 18.80 -2.46 12.68
C TYR A 155 18.83 -1.60 11.42
N SER A 156 19.76 -0.64 11.37
CA SER A 156 19.91 0.29 10.24
C SER A 156 20.12 -0.41 8.90
N LEU A 157 20.90 -1.50 8.87
CA LEU A 157 21.11 -2.30 7.66
C LEU A 157 19.83 -2.98 7.18
N ALA A 158 19.03 -3.53 8.11
CA ALA A 158 17.76 -4.19 7.77
C ALA A 158 16.74 -3.16 7.26
N ALA A 159 16.64 -2.00 7.91
CA ALA A 159 15.79 -0.90 7.47
C ALA A 159 16.15 -0.44 6.05
N ASN A 160 17.44 -0.28 5.74
CA ASN A 160 17.90 0.12 4.41
C ASN A 160 17.65 -0.97 3.36
N THR A 161 17.86 -2.23 3.72
CA THR A 161 17.58 -3.37 2.82
C THR A 161 16.09 -3.44 2.50
N PHE A 162 15.25 -3.28 3.52
CA PHE A 162 13.80 -3.28 3.37
C PHE A 162 13.35 -2.13 2.46
N ASP A 163 13.89 -0.93 2.68
CA ASP A 163 13.60 0.25 1.86
C ASP A 163 13.98 0.03 0.39
N TRP A 164 15.10 -0.64 0.12
CA TRP A 164 15.50 -0.97 -1.25
C TRP A 164 14.58 -2.02 -1.89
N VAL A 165 14.32 -3.14 -1.19
CA VAL A 165 13.46 -4.22 -1.72
C VAL A 165 12.07 -3.67 -2.04
N PHE A 166 11.48 -2.94 -1.10
CA PHE A 166 10.14 -2.42 -1.29
C PHE A 166 10.09 -1.25 -2.25
N GLY A 167 11.02 -0.29 -2.11
CA GLY A 167 11.10 0.90 -2.94
C GLY A 167 11.48 0.64 -4.39
N VAL A 168 12.15 -0.48 -4.70
CA VAL A 168 12.53 -0.85 -6.08
C VAL A 168 11.73 -2.04 -6.59
N ILE A 169 11.83 -3.20 -5.94
CA ILE A 169 11.30 -4.44 -6.49
C ILE A 169 9.78 -4.44 -6.42
N VAL A 170 9.22 -4.14 -5.24
CA VAL A 170 7.78 -4.22 -5.01
C VAL A 170 7.04 -3.10 -5.73
N THR A 171 7.55 -1.86 -5.69
CA THR A 171 6.98 -0.74 -6.47
C THR A 171 7.04 -1.00 -7.98
N THR A 172 8.14 -1.53 -8.51
CA THR A 172 8.24 -1.88 -9.94
C THR A 172 7.24 -2.99 -10.29
N ALA A 173 7.11 -4.02 -9.45
CA ALA A 173 6.13 -5.07 -9.67
C ALA A 173 4.69 -4.53 -9.63
N LEU A 174 4.35 -3.71 -8.63
CA LEU A 174 3.04 -3.06 -8.53
C LEU A 174 2.76 -2.10 -9.68
N TYR A 175 3.78 -1.41 -10.17
CA TYR A 175 3.69 -0.56 -11.35
C TYR A 175 3.36 -1.40 -12.59
N CYS A 176 4.13 -2.46 -12.84
CA CYS A 176 3.88 -3.38 -13.95
C CYS A 176 2.48 -4.01 -13.88
N ILE A 177 2.03 -4.40 -12.69
CA ILE A 177 0.66 -4.88 -12.46
C ILE A 177 -0.36 -3.78 -12.79
N GLY A 178 -0.11 -2.54 -12.38
CA GLY A 178 -0.99 -1.39 -12.66
C GLY A 178 -1.17 -1.08 -14.14
N LEU A 179 -0.18 -1.40 -14.97
CA LEU A 179 -0.34 -1.27 -16.43
C LEU A 179 -1.51 -2.11 -16.97
N TYR A 180 -1.90 -3.16 -16.25
CA TYR A 180 -3.04 -4.02 -16.59
C TYR A 180 -4.38 -3.53 -16.04
N GLU A 181 -4.45 -2.40 -15.31
CA GLU A 181 -5.72 -1.87 -14.78
C GLU A 181 -6.74 -1.59 -15.89
N ASN A 182 -6.27 -1.19 -17.07
CA ASN A 182 -7.10 -0.93 -18.24
C ASN A 182 -7.25 -2.14 -19.18
N ASN A 183 -6.81 -3.34 -18.77
CA ASN A 183 -6.85 -4.51 -19.63
C ASN A 183 -8.27 -5.08 -19.74
N SER A 184 -8.76 -5.25 -20.97
CA SER A 184 -10.05 -5.84 -21.28
C SER A 184 -10.15 -7.34 -21.01
N LEU A 185 -9.01 -8.04 -20.85
CA LEU A 185 -9.00 -9.49 -20.65
C LEU A 185 -9.55 -9.95 -19.28
N ASP A 186 -9.96 -9.00 -18.42
CA ASP A 186 -10.48 -9.27 -17.07
C ASP A 186 -9.54 -10.19 -16.26
N LEU A 187 -8.24 -10.08 -16.52
CA LEU A 187 -7.21 -10.80 -15.78
C LEU A 187 -7.16 -10.19 -14.37
N PHE A 188 -7.75 -10.92 -13.42
CA PHE A 188 -7.99 -10.51 -12.03
C PHE A 188 -9.15 -9.51 -11.86
N PRO A 189 -10.41 -9.92 -12.11
CA PRO A 189 -11.59 -9.06 -11.97
C PRO A 189 -11.71 -8.52 -10.55
N MET A 190 -11.42 -9.37 -9.56
CA MET A 190 -11.49 -9.02 -8.15
C MET A 190 -10.55 -7.86 -7.77
N PHE A 191 -9.45 -7.71 -8.53
CA PHE A 191 -8.41 -6.73 -8.25
C PHE A 191 -8.65 -5.41 -8.98
N PHE A 192 -9.12 -5.44 -10.23
CA PHE A 192 -9.28 -4.23 -11.04
C PHE A 192 -10.73 -3.78 -11.23
N THR A 193 -11.71 -4.69 -11.35
CA THR A 193 -13.09 -4.32 -11.72
C THR A 193 -14.03 -4.22 -10.52
N THR A 194 -13.74 -4.94 -9.44
CA THR A 194 -14.59 -4.95 -8.24
C THR A 194 -14.40 -3.66 -7.44
N ASP A 195 -15.48 -2.86 -7.32
CA ASP A 195 -15.51 -1.70 -6.43
C ASP A 195 -15.66 -2.16 -4.97
N HIS A 196 -14.61 -1.93 -4.18
CA HIS A 196 -14.58 -2.24 -2.75
C HIS A 196 -14.99 -1.05 -1.89
N GLY A 197 -15.36 0.09 -2.48
CA GLY A 197 -15.70 1.33 -1.78
C GLY A 197 -16.72 1.17 -0.64
N PRO A 198 -17.86 0.49 -0.84
CA PRO A 198 -18.84 0.28 0.22
C PRO A 198 -18.28 -0.54 1.41
N SER A 199 -17.50 -1.58 1.12
CA SER A 199 -16.86 -2.43 2.13
C SER A 199 -15.79 -1.67 2.91
N LEU A 200 -14.98 -0.89 2.20
CA LEU A 200 -13.94 -0.06 2.81
C LEU A 200 -14.52 1.05 3.68
N ARG A 201 -15.58 1.74 3.25
CA ARG A 201 -16.22 2.77 4.05
C ARG A 201 -16.67 2.20 5.39
N ARG A 202 -17.27 1.01 5.38
CA ARG A 202 -17.65 0.30 6.62
C ARG A 202 -16.41 -0.02 7.46
N ALA A 203 -15.37 -0.59 6.85
CA ALA A 203 -14.13 -0.93 7.56
C ALA A 203 -13.43 0.31 8.16
N PHE A 204 -13.38 1.42 7.43
CA PHE A 204 -12.71 2.66 7.83
C PHE A 204 -13.37 3.30 9.05
N PHE A 205 -14.68 3.20 9.22
CA PHE A 205 -15.32 3.66 10.45
C PHE A 205 -15.21 2.64 11.59
N THR A 206 -15.19 1.34 11.26
CA THR A 206 -15.22 0.26 12.25
C THR A 206 -13.85 0.03 12.91
N ILE A 207 -12.77 0.04 12.12
CA ILE A 207 -11.41 -0.27 12.59
C ILE A 207 -10.92 0.73 13.63
N PRO A 208 -10.99 2.06 13.42
CA PRO A 208 -10.53 3.04 14.41
C PRO A 208 -11.29 2.94 15.73
N MET A 209 -12.60 2.67 15.66
CA MET A 209 -13.44 2.55 16.86
C MET A 209 -12.99 1.36 17.72
N TYR A 210 -12.73 0.21 17.11
CA TYR A 210 -12.22 -0.96 17.85
C TYR A 210 -10.74 -0.83 18.23
N SER A 211 -9.90 -0.22 17.39
CA SER A 211 -8.49 -0.05 17.69
C SER A 211 -8.27 0.92 18.85
N LEU A 212 -9.10 1.97 18.95
CA LEU A 212 -9.06 2.90 20.09
C LEU A 212 -9.44 2.18 21.39
N GLY A 213 -10.48 1.34 21.36
CA GLY A 213 -10.87 0.52 22.51
C GLY A 213 -9.81 -0.51 22.93
N ILE A 214 -9.22 -1.23 21.97
CA ILE A 214 -8.14 -2.19 22.23
C ILE A 214 -6.92 -1.46 22.81
N SER A 215 -6.51 -0.35 22.21
CA SER A 215 -5.32 0.38 22.65
C SER A 215 -5.50 0.99 24.04
N LEU A 216 -6.69 1.53 24.35
CA LEU A 216 -7.03 2.00 25.69
C LEU A 216 -7.00 0.85 26.71
N SER A 217 -7.54 -0.32 26.36
CA SER A 217 -7.49 -1.48 27.26
C SER A 217 -6.06 -1.98 27.51
N LEU A 218 -5.20 -1.99 26.49
CA LEU A 218 -3.79 -2.35 26.63
C LEU A 218 -3.01 -1.31 27.44
N GLY A 219 -3.31 -0.02 27.26
CA GLY A 219 -2.78 1.08 28.06
C GLY A 219 -3.07 0.91 29.55
N VAL A 220 -4.34 0.64 29.90
CA VAL A 220 -4.75 0.39 31.29
C VAL A 220 -4.06 -0.84 31.88
N ILE A 221 -3.97 -1.95 31.13
CA ILE A 221 -3.28 -3.16 31.59
C ILE A 221 -1.79 -2.90 31.84
N TYR A 222 -1.13 -2.19 30.93
CA TYR A 222 0.27 -1.83 31.05
C TYR A 222 0.50 -0.91 32.26
N ALA A 223 -0.34 0.12 32.42
CA ALA A 223 -0.29 1.05 33.54
C ALA A 223 -0.45 0.34 34.89
N ALA A 224 -1.43 -0.56 34.99
CA ALA A 224 -1.64 -1.38 36.18
C ALA A 224 -0.42 -2.28 36.48
N THR A 225 0.15 -2.91 35.45
CA THR A 225 1.33 -3.77 35.60
C THR A 225 2.55 -2.98 36.09
N GLN A 226 2.80 -1.79 35.53
CA GLN A 226 3.90 -0.93 35.97
C GLN A 226 3.70 -0.42 37.40
N THR A 227 2.48 -0.03 37.76
CA THR A 227 2.15 0.42 39.13
C THR A 227 2.39 -0.70 40.14
N LEU A 228 1.95 -1.92 39.83
CA LEU A 228 2.19 -3.10 40.67
C LEU A 228 3.67 -3.45 40.78
N ASN A 229 4.41 -3.44 39.66
CA ASN A 229 5.84 -3.71 39.65
C ASN A 229 6.62 -2.65 40.46
N TYR A 230 6.24 -1.38 40.34
CA TYR A 230 6.83 -0.30 41.13
C TYR A 230 6.57 -0.48 42.64
N GLN A 231 5.32 -0.76 43.04
CA GLN A 231 4.96 -1.03 44.43
C GLN A 231 5.69 -2.25 44.99
N TRP A 232 5.84 -3.30 44.17
CA TRP A 232 6.54 -4.52 44.57
C TRP A 232 8.03 -4.30 44.80
N ASN A 233 8.70 -3.58 43.89
CA ASN A 233 10.15 -3.34 43.99
C ASN A 233 10.54 -2.27 45.01
N HIS A 234 9.59 -1.43 45.46
CA HIS A 234 9.82 -0.36 46.44
C HIS A 234 9.03 -0.57 47.74
N GLN A 235 8.85 -1.83 48.17
CA GLN A 235 8.18 -2.15 49.44
C GLN A 235 8.75 -1.37 50.64
N ASP A 236 10.06 -1.12 50.66
CA ASP A 236 10.72 -0.41 51.75
C ASP A 236 10.27 1.04 51.89
N LYS A 237 9.98 1.74 50.77
CA LYS A 237 9.47 3.12 50.80
C LYS A 237 8.06 3.21 51.35
N PHE A 238 7.22 2.20 51.08
CA PHE A 238 5.86 2.13 51.62
C PHE A 238 5.83 1.75 53.10
N ARG A 239 6.89 1.13 53.61
CA ARG A 239 7.00 0.73 55.03
C ARG A 239 7.22 1.91 55.98
N TYR A 240 7.65 3.07 55.48
CA TYR A 240 7.87 4.30 56.26
C TYR A 240 6.72 5.30 56.18
N LEU A 241 5.59 4.97 55.55
CA LEU A 241 4.34 5.75 55.62
C LEU A 241 3.63 5.58 56.99
N VAL A 242 4.40 5.49 58.06
CA VAL A 242 3.90 5.89 59.38
C VAL A 242 3.91 7.42 59.35
N PRO A 243 2.75 8.10 59.37
CA PRO A 243 2.70 9.54 59.15
C PRO A 243 3.52 10.27 60.22
N ASP A 244 4.57 10.96 59.81
CA ASP A 244 5.14 12.03 60.62
C ASP A 244 4.19 13.23 60.50
N PRO A 245 3.48 13.63 61.57
CA PRO A 245 2.40 14.61 61.50
C PRO A 245 2.83 16.01 61.03
N ASN A 246 4.14 16.27 60.90
CA ASN A 246 4.67 17.59 60.56
C ASN A 246 5.31 17.70 59.16
N ALA A 247 5.31 16.64 58.35
CA ALA A 247 5.93 16.68 57.01
C ALA A 247 4.94 17.21 55.95
N GLU A 248 5.19 18.42 55.44
CA GLU A 248 4.48 18.99 54.28
C GLU A 248 4.69 18.09 53.04
N VAL A 249 3.60 17.62 52.46
CA VAL A 249 3.55 16.39 51.67
C VAL A 249 4.17 16.51 50.26
N PRO A 250 5.31 15.83 49.97
CA PRO A 250 5.88 15.65 48.61
C PRO A 250 5.08 14.64 47.75
N PHE A 251 3.90 14.25 48.21
CA PHE A 251 3.06 13.24 47.57
C PHE A 251 2.57 13.70 46.20
N LEU A 252 2.23 14.98 46.04
CA LEU A 252 1.66 15.50 44.80
C LEU A 252 2.69 15.48 43.66
N ASP A 253 3.94 15.85 43.93
CA ASP A 253 5.02 15.83 42.94
C ASP A 253 5.37 14.39 42.53
N SER A 254 5.41 13.46 43.51
CA SER A 254 5.61 12.04 43.20
C SER A 254 4.45 11.44 42.40
N ALA A 255 3.20 11.86 42.67
CA ALA A 255 2.04 11.42 41.92
C ALA A 255 2.05 11.99 40.48
N HIS A 256 2.49 13.24 40.32
CA HIS A 256 2.63 13.90 39.03
C HIS A 256 3.67 13.20 38.14
N ASP A 257 4.86 12.91 38.65
CA ASP A 257 5.91 12.25 37.86
C ASP A 257 5.54 10.83 37.45
N VAL A 258 4.86 10.08 38.33
CA VAL A 258 4.34 8.75 37.98
C VAL A 258 3.26 8.86 36.90
N SER A 259 2.38 9.87 36.99
CA SER A 259 1.33 10.11 35.99
C SER A 259 1.91 10.47 34.60
N VAL A 260 2.94 11.31 34.54
CA VAL A 260 3.56 11.73 33.27
C VAL A 260 4.26 10.55 32.59
N ASN A 261 4.99 9.72 33.35
CA ASN A 261 5.66 8.54 32.81
C ASN A 261 4.67 7.47 32.31
N LEU A 262 3.54 7.31 33.01
CA LEU A 262 2.44 6.45 32.57
C LEU A 262 1.83 6.93 31.26
N MET A 263 1.57 8.23 31.12
CA MET A 263 1.01 8.82 29.90
C MET A 263 1.93 8.63 28.69
N ILE A 264 3.25 8.85 28.85
CA ILE A 264 4.23 8.67 27.76
C ILE A 264 4.29 7.19 27.34
N ALA A 265 4.26 6.27 28.30
CA ALA A 265 4.28 4.84 28.00
C ALA A 265 2.97 4.34 27.35
N GLU A 266 1.83 4.92 27.71
CA GLU A 266 0.54 4.64 27.09
C GLU A 266 0.51 5.07 25.62
N VAL A 267 1.05 6.26 25.29
CA VAL A 267 1.18 6.75 23.90
C VAL A 267 2.11 5.84 23.09
N LEU A 268 3.25 5.43 23.63
CA LEU A 268 4.18 4.52 22.93
C LEU A 268 3.58 3.12 22.73
N MET A 269 2.83 2.61 23.70
CA MET A 269 2.12 1.33 23.56
C MET A 269 0.98 1.41 22.54
N PHE A 270 0.30 2.56 22.41
CA PHE A 270 -0.70 2.83 21.39
C PHE A 270 -0.11 2.72 19.97
N ASP A 271 1.05 3.35 19.74
CA ASP A 271 1.77 3.29 18.46
C ASP A 271 2.24 1.88 18.12
N VAL A 272 2.74 1.13 19.11
CA VAL A 272 3.19 -0.26 18.95
C VAL A 272 2.02 -1.23 18.76
N ALA A 273 0.85 -1.01 19.35
CA ALA A 273 -0.31 -1.89 19.19
C ALA A 273 -1.07 -1.67 17.87
N LEU A 274 -1.16 -0.42 17.40
CA LEU A 274 -1.79 -0.09 16.13
C LEU A 274 -1.05 -0.71 14.93
N GLY A 275 0.29 -0.80 15.00
CA GLY A 275 1.11 -1.35 13.93
C GLY A 275 0.73 -2.79 13.57
N PRO A 276 0.90 -3.78 14.47
CA PRO A 276 0.63 -5.19 14.22
C PRO A 276 -0.84 -5.51 13.99
N PHE A 277 -1.77 -4.84 14.68
CA PHE A 277 -3.20 -5.08 14.50
C PHE A 277 -3.71 -4.51 13.18
N GLY A 278 -3.22 -3.32 12.80
CA GLY A 278 -3.43 -2.74 11.48
C GLY A 278 -2.82 -3.60 10.38
N LEU A 279 -1.58 -4.08 10.56
CA LEU A 279 -0.92 -5.04 9.68
C LEU A 279 -1.73 -6.34 9.54
N TYR A 280 -2.19 -6.94 10.64
CA TYR A 280 -2.98 -8.18 10.61
C TYR A 280 -4.31 -7.99 9.86
N TYR A 281 -5.04 -6.91 10.12
CA TYR A 281 -6.31 -6.64 9.44
C TYR A 281 -6.11 -6.32 7.97
N THR A 282 -5.13 -5.49 7.63
CA THR A 282 -4.79 -5.20 6.23
C THR A 282 -4.32 -6.45 5.50
N PHE A 283 -3.51 -7.32 6.11
CA PHE A 283 -3.12 -8.61 5.52
C PHE A 283 -4.28 -9.60 5.42
N SER A 284 -5.18 -9.64 6.40
CA SER A 284 -6.38 -10.50 6.35
C SER A 284 -7.35 -10.01 5.26
N PHE A 285 -7.48 -8.70 5.10
CA PHE A 285 -8.27 -8.08 4.03
C PHE A 285 -7.63 -8.30 2.67
N MET A 286 -6.32 -8.09 2.53
CA MET A 286 -5.55 -8.45 1.34
C MET A 286 -5.65 -9.94 1.03
N LYS A 287 -5.58 -10.84 2.02
CA LYS A 287 -5.78 -12.29 1.81
C LYS A 287 -7.17 -12.61 1.26
N LYS A 288 -8.19 -11.84 1.64
CA LYS A 288 -9.56 -12.00 1.12
C LYS A 288 -9.75 -11.35 -0.25
N ALA A 289 -9.09 -10.22 -0.52
CA ALA A 289 -9.21 -9.44 -1.75
C ALA A 289 -8.28 -9.93 -2.88
N VAL A 290 -7.06 -10.36 -2.57
CA VAL A 290 -6.01 -10.79 -3.52
C VAL A 290 -6.14 -12.28 -3.86
N PHE A 291 -6.70 -13.11 -2.97
CA PHE A 291 -6.95 -14.53 -3.24
C PHE A 291 -8.45 -14.81 -3.38
N PRO A 292 -9.06 -14.50 -4.55
CA PRO A 292 -10.40 -14.97 -4.87
C PRO A 292 -10.48 -16.48 -4.67
N LYS A 293 -11.67 -16.96 -4.26
CA LYS A 293 -11.92 -18.40 -4.09
C LYS A 293 -11.48 -19.22 -5.31
N GLY A 294 -11.59 -18.64 -6.52
CA GLY A 294 -11.12 -19.23 -7.78
C GLY A 294 -9.60 -19.39 -7.87
N LEU A 295 -8.80 -18.35 -7.59
CA LEU A 295 -7.33 -18.44 -7.59
C LEU A 295 -6.85 -19.42 -6.50
N ARG A 296 -7.53 -19.41 -5.35
CA ARG A 296 -7.23 -20.34 -4.24
C ARG A 296 -7.50 -21.79 -4.64
N GLN A 297 -8.57 -22.05 -5.38
CA GLN A 297 -8.86 -23.36 -5.96
C GLN A 297 -7.88 -23.74 -7.07
N ALA A 298 -7.46 -22.79 -7.91
CA ALA A 298 -6.49 -23.03 -8.98
C ALA A 298 -5.11 -23.39 -8.41
N ILE A 299 -4.59 -22.63 -7.45
CA ILE A 299 -3.34 -22.92 -6.73
C ILE A 299 -3.46 -24.27 -6.00
N ARG A 300 -4.61 -24.57 -5.38
CA ARG A 300 -4.85 -25.86 -4.72
C ARG A 300 -4.84 -27.03 -5.69
N ARG A 301 -5.37 -26.86 -6.91
CA ARG A 301 -5.29 -27.87 -7.99
C ARG A 301 -3.86 -28.04 -8.50
N VAL A 302 -3.13 -26.94 -8.73
CA VAL A 302 -1.77 -26.97 -9.31
C VAL A 302 -0.76 -27.54 -8.32
N LEU A 303 -0.80 -27.14 -7.05
CA LEU A 303 0.18 -27.60 -6.05
C LEU A 303 -0.20 -28.94 -5.41
N ASN A 304 -1.45 -29.42 -5.56
CA ASN A 304 -1.97 -30.63 -4.92
C ASN A 304 -1.75 -30.67 -3.38
N ILE A 305 -1.64 -29.51 -2.74
CA ILE A 305 -1.43 -29.39 -1.29
C ILE A 305 -2.79 -29.24 -0.61
N LYS A 306 -3.21 -30.27 0.15
CA LYS A 306 -4.44 -30.26 0.96
C LYS A 306 -4.51 -29.13 2.01
N ARG A 307 -3.37 -28.49 2.33
CA ARG A 307 -3.20 -27.42 3.34
C ARG A 307 -2.65 -26.08 2.80
N ALA A 308 -2.95 -25.72 1.55
CA ALA A 308 -2.47 -24.47 0.96
C ALA A 308 -2.85 -23.20 1.77
N ASP A 309 -3.95 -23.26 2.54
CA ASP A 309 -4.47 -22.15 3.35
C ASP A 309 -3.63 -21.88 4.61
N GLU A 310 -3.00 -22.93 5.14
CA GLU A 310 -2.02 -22.83 6.22
C GLU A 310 -0.69 -22.36 5.63
N LEU A 311 -0.26 -22.92 4.50
CA LEU A 311 1.07 -22.67 3.91
C LEU A 311 1.35 -21.19 3.64
N THR A 312 0.40 -20.41 3.10
CA THR A 312 0.63 -18.97 2.84
C THR A 312 0.73 -18.16 4.12
N THR A 313 -0.10 -18.48 5.11
CA THR A 313 -0.07 -17.84 6.44
C THR A 313 1.21 -18.23 7.17
N PHE A 314 1.61 -19.49 7.06
CA PHE A 314 2.83 -20.04 7.62
C PHE A 314 4.07 -19.49 6.93
N LEU A 315 4.06 -19.27 5.61
CA LEU A 315 5.20 -18.69 4.89
C LEU A 315 5.41 -17.22 5.27
N PHE A 316 4.32 -16.45 5.38
CA PHE A 316 4.37 -15.06 5.84
C PHE A 316 4.79 -14.97 7.31
N PHE A 317 4.24 -15.83 8.17
CA PHE A 317 4.58 -15.87 9.59
C PHE A 317 5.98 -16.44 9.82
N ALA A 318 6.44 -17.39 9.00
CA ALA A 318 7.80 -17.93 9.04
C ALA A 318 8.81 -16.93 8.49
N LEU A 319 8.50 -16.17 7.44
CA LEU A 319 9.33 -15.05 6.99
C LEU A 319 9.42 -13.99 8.09
N PHE A 320 8.29 -13.61 8.69
CA PHE A 320 8.25 -12.67 9.80
C PHE A 320 9.07 -13.16 11.01
N LEU A 321 8.87 -14.41 11.46
CA LEU A 321 9.62 -15.01 12.55
C LEU A 321 11.09 -15.28 12.21
N PHE A 322 11.42 -15.57 10.95
CA PHE A 322 12.79 -15.73 10.50
C PHE A 322 13.54 -14.39 10.60
N PHE A 323 12.95 -13.30 10.10
CA PHE A 323 13.52 -11.97 10.24
C PHE A 323 13.56 -11.49 11.70
N PHE A 324 12.50 -11.76 12.48
CA PHE A 324 12.43 -11.40 13.90
C PHE A 324 13.43 -12.19 14.76
N GLY A 325 13.58 -13.49 14.50
CA GLY A 325 14.54 -14.35 15.20
C GLY A 325 15.99 -14.04 14.85
N HIS A 326 16.27 -13.64 13.61
CA HIS A 326 17.61 -13.20 13.20
C HIS A 326 17.98 -11.83 13.79
N ALA A 327 16.98 -10.95 13.95
CA ALA A 327 17.12 -9.69 14.69
C ALA A 327 17.45 -9.97 16.17
N MET A 328 16.64 -10.78 16.87
CA MET A 328 16.85 -11.08 18.29
C MET A 328 18.19 -11.76 18.61
N ARG A 329 18.76 -12.54 17.69
CA ARG A 329 20.10 -13.14 17.86
C ARG A 329 21.24 -12.12 17.77
N GLY A 330 21.03 -10.96 17.12
CA GLY A 330 22.03 -9.90 17.03
C GLY A 330 22.21 -9.11 18.32
N SER A 331 21.18 -9.02 19.16
CA SER A 331 21.21 -8.27 20.45
C SER A 331 21.79 -9.05 21.63
N LEU A 332 22.16 -10.34 21.47
CA LEU A 332 22.71 -11.18 22.54
C LEU A 332 24.24 -11.29 22.51
N ILE A 333 24.91 -10.53 21.64
CA ILE A 333 26.38 -10.51 21.46
C ILE A 333 27.00 -9.15 21.85
N LEU A 334 26.19 -8.23 22.39
CA LEU A 334 26.62 -6.99 23.05
C LEU A 334 26.12 -7.03 24.49
#